data_AF-A0A972X117-F1
#
_entry.id   AF-A0A972X117-F1
#
_cell.length_a   1.000
_cell.length_b   1.000
_cell.length_c   1.000
_cell.angle_alpha   90.00
_cell.angle_beta   90.00
_cell.angle_gamma   90.00
#
_symmetry.space_group_name_H-M   'P 1'
#
loop_
_entity.id
_entity.type
_entity.pdbx_description
1 polymer ?
#
loop_
_entity_poly.entity_id
_entity_poly.type
_entity_poly.pdbx_seq_one_letter_code
_entity_poly.pdbx_strand_id
1 'polypeptide(L)'
;PEASTVHRESITTEIPLSFYLSKSFKTSLNGFENIAHLIQPRLIYGSSIYGSALPTHPFFQGTHPPFDSTDLVTQFEYFRFELIQRLRTILGLESVRFLTFQLSNQYNSRLDKGDPRFFSPVLKNHLGPIESYLNITVNSLSLTLEGYYQWHRTASPSGQLRNEGAWTSTLAYDFAPGDKLSVSTLMRTDPDPIQDEQLVSLGINKALPIFVNFSSLINYSLKHGELRSYEWGAHFASKPSSCWSLSLLSGRTQGKQDYARFIFQLNFGGSLGKS
;
A
#
# COMPACT_ATOMS: atom_id res chain seq x y z
N PRO A 1 -6.66 43.76 -5.50
CA PRO A 1 -6.60 42.51 -4.72
C PRO A 1 -5.13 42.12 -4.51
N GLU A 2 -4.59 42.39 -3.31
CA GLU A 2 -3.26 41.90 -2.96
C GLU A 2 -3.31 40.37 -2.86
N ALA A 3 -2.37 39.71 -3.54
CA ALA A 3 -2.18 38.28 -3.39
C ALA A 3 -1.70 38.02 -1.96
N SER A 4 -2.59 37.61 -1.06
CA SER A 4 -2.19 37.19 0.28
C SER A 4 -1.50 35.83 0.17
N THR A 5 -0.18 35.82 0.28
CA THR A 5 0.59 34.59 0.40
C THR A 5 0.24 33.91 1.73
N VAL A 6 -0.26 32.69 1.67
CA VAL A 6 -0.59 31.91 2.87
C VAL A 6 0.69 31.19 3.29
N HIS A 7 1.31 31.67 4.37
CA HIS A 7 2.50 31.03 4.93
C HIS A 7 2.10 30.06 6.03
N ARG A 8 2.68 28.86 6.01
CA ARG A 8 2.45 27.84 7.02
C ARG A 8 3.77 27.19 7.41
N GLU A 9 4.01 27.11 8.70
CA GLU A 9 5.21 26.50 9.27
C GLU A 9 4.80 25.37 10.21
N SER A 10 5.53 24.26 10.15
CA SER A 10 5.38 23.17 11.10
C SER A 10 6.74 22.54 11.40
N ILE A 11 6.96 22.17 12.65
CA ILE A 11 8.12 21.41 13.09
C ILE A 11 7.61 20.11 13.69
N THR A 12 8.05 19.00 13.13
CA THR A 12 7.75 17.64 13.62
C THR A 12 9.05 16.93 14.00
N THR A 13 8.97 16.01 14.95
CA THR A 13 10.08 15.13 15.34
C THR A 13 9.62 13.68 15.30
N GLU A 14 10.50 12.80 14.82
CA GLU A 14 10.34 11.36 14.87
C GLU A 14 11.66 10.73 15.35
N ILE A 15 11.59 10.00 16.48
CA ILE A 15 12.74 9.35 17.11
C ILE A 15 12.53 7.84 17.07
N PRO A 16 13.19 7.11 16.13
CA PRO A 16 13.10 5.66 16.07
C PRO A 16 14.13 5.00 16.98
N LEU A 17 13.66 4.14 17.89
CA LEU A 17 14.46 3.24 18.72
C LEU A 17 14.28 1.81 18.20
N SER A 18 15.35 1.15 17.80
CA SER A 18 15.30 -0.23 17.28
C SER A 18 16.31 -1.12 17.98
N PHE A 19 15.87 -2.32 18.33
CA PHE A 19 16.74 -3.38 18.82
C PHE A 19 16.79 -4.51 17.80
N TYR A 20 17.92 -5.19 17.67
CA TYR A 20 18.13 -6.23 16.67
C TYR A 20 18.62 -7.51 17.34
N LEU A 21 17.84 -8.57 17.21
CA LEU A 21 18.22 -9.93 17.61
C LEU A 21 18.35 -10.76 16.35
N SER A 22 19.54 -11.33 16.13
CA SER A 22 19.76 -12.25 15.02
C SER A 22 20.23 -13.60 15.49
N LYS A 23 19.69 -14.67 14.90
CA LYS A 23 20.16 -16.03 15.09
C LYS A 23 20.18 -16.77 13.76
N SER A 24 21.26 -17.50 13.51
CA SER A 24 21.39 -18.36 12.34
C SER A 24 21.16 -19.82 12.72
N PHE A 25 20.51 -20.55 11.84
CA PHE A 25 20.18 -21.97 11.98
C PHE A 25 20.65 -22.73 10.75
N LYS A 26 21.12 -23.96 10.96
CA LYS A 26 21.37 -24.89 9.87
C LYS A 26 20.15 -25.78 9.68
N THR A 27 19.75 -26.02 8.44
CA THR A 27 18.63 -26.91 8.12
C THR A 27 19.03 -27.94 7.06
N SER A 28 18.24 -29.01 6.94
CA SER A 28 18.41 -30.02 5.88
C SER A 28 17.58 -29.71 4.62
N LEU A 29 16.92 -28.54 4.58
CA LEU A 29 16.08 -28.15 3.45
C LEU A 29 16.96 -27.59 2.33
N ASN A 30 16.86 -28.18 1.14
CA ASN A 30 17.59 -27.73 -0.04
C ASN A 30 17.23 -26.27 -0.38
N GLY A 31 18.24 -25.41 -0.55
CA GLY A 31 18.09 -23.97 -0.78
C GLY A 31 17.88 -23.13 0.50
N PHE A 32 17.79 -23.78 1.66
CA PHE A 32 17.62 -23.16 2.98
C PHE A 32 18.57 -23.74 4.03
N GLU A 33 19.74 -24.20 3.60
CA GLU A 33 20.71 -24.88 4.45
C GLU A 33 21.17 -23.98 5.60
N ASN A 34 21.23 -22.67 5.38
CA ASN A 34 21.57 -21.67 6.38
C ASN A 34 20.50 -20.57 6.41
N ILE A 35 19.66 -20.57 7.45
CA ILE A 35 18.63 -19.55 7.65
C ILE A 35 19.09 -18.57 8.72
N ALA A 36 19.10 -17.28 8.41
CA ALA A 36 19.26 -16.21 9.37
C ALA A 36 17.88 -15.62 9.72
N HIS A 37 17.53 -15.65 11.00
CA HIS A 37 16.33 -15.01 11.54
C HIS A 37 16.72 -13.73 12.25
N LEU A 38 16.09 -12.63 11.86
CA LEU A 38 16.20 -11.33 12.49
C LEU A 38 14.85 -10.97 13.11
N ILE A 39 14.84 -10.68 14.40
CA ILE A 39 13.72 -10.08 15.12
C ILE A 39 14.12 -8.65 15.50
N GLN A 40 13.30 -7.68 15.13
CA GLN A 40 13.51 -6.27 15.37
C GLN A 40 12.26 -5.66 15.99
N PRO A 41 12.14 -5.61 17.33
CA PRO A 41 11.21 -4.70 17.96
C PRO A 41 11.71 -3.25 17.77
N ARG A 42 10.78 -2.37 17.41
CA ARG A 42 11.02 -0.95 17.17
C ARG A 42 9.94 -0.12 17.86
N LEU A 43 10.36 0.97 18.47
CA LEU A 43 9.51 2.00 19.05
C LEU A 43 9.82 3.32 18.33
N ILE A 44 8.81 4.02 17.86
CA ILE A 44 8.95 5.34 17.24
C ILE A 44 8.17 6.32 18.09
N TYR A 45 8.83 7.34 18.61
CA TYR A 45 8.15 8.48 19.22
C TYR A 45 8.01 9.58 18.17
N GLY A 46 6.78 10.01 17.88
CA GLY A 46 6.48 11.09 16.97
C GLY A 46 5.76 12.23 17.68
N SER A 47 6.13 13.48 17.40
CA SER A 47 5.50 14.65 18.01
C SER A 47 5.51 15.87 17.10
N SER A 48 4.43 16.65 17.13
CA SER A 48 4.39 18.00 16.55
C SER A 48 4.92 19.00 17.58
N ILE A 49 6.08 19.60 17.31
CA ILE A 49 6.72 20.59 18.20
C ILE A 49 6.10 21.97 17.99
N TYR A 50 5.83 22.33 16.73
CA TYR A 50 5.30 23.64 16.37
C TYR A 50 4.38 23.53 15.16
N GLY A 51 3.33 24.36 15.15
CA GLY A 51 2.49 24.61 13.99
C GLY A 51 2.06 26.08 14.00
N SER A 52 2.22 26.78 12.88
CA SER A 52 1.73 28.14 12.72
C SER A 52 0.20 28.19 12.86
N ALA A 53 -0.35 29.34 13.27
CA ALA A 53 -1.80 29.51 13.38
C ALA A 53 -2.53 29.22 12.05
N LEU A 54 -3.80 28.81 12.16
CA LEU A 54 -4.66 28.58 11.00
C LEU A 54 -4.72 29.83 10.12
N PRO A 55 -4.61 29.69 8.78
CA PRO A 55 -4.83 30.81 7.88
C PRO A 55 -6.23 31.38 8.09
N THR A 56 -6.34 32.68 8.36
CA THR A 56 -7.63 33.37 8.52
C THR A 56 -8.25 33.79 7.18
N HIS A 57 -7.63 33.41 6.07
CA HIS A 57 -8.07 33.83 4.74
C HIS A 57 -9.40 33.14 4.36
N PRO A 58 -10.39 33.88 3.81
CA PRO A 58 -11.73 33.36 3.50
C PRO A 58 -11.76 32.12 2.61
N PHE A 59 -10.74 31.94 1.75
CA PHE A 59 -10.55 30.73 0.93
C PHE A 59 -10.54 29.44 1.76
N PHE A 60 -10.02 29.48 2.99
CA PHE A 60 -9.94 28.32 3.89
C PHE A 60 -11.09 28.27 4.91
N GLN A 61 -12.07 29.19 4.83
CA GLN A 61 -13.19 29.30 5.77
C GLN A 61 -14.56 28.93 5.14
N GLY A 62 -14.59 28.35 3.94
CA GLY A 62 -15.81 28.05 3.17
C GLY A 62 -16.07 26.57 2.83
N THR A 63 -17.24 26.28 2.24
CA THR A 63 -17.81 24.96 1.86
C THR A 63 -17.16 24.27 0.66
N HIS A 64 -15.94 24.67 0.28
CA HIS A 64 -15.20 24.04 -0.82
C HIS A 64 -14.37 22.85 -0.32
N PRO A 65 -14.12 21.84 -1.17
CA PRO A 65 -13.46 20.60 -0.72
C PRO A 65 -12.13 20.95 -0.05
N PRO A 66 -11.85 20.40 1.14
CA PRO A 66 -10.66 20.73 1.91
C PRO A 66 -9.45 20.25 1.13
N PHE A 67 -8.83 21.13 0.37
CA PHE A 67 -7.46 20.92 -0.09
C PHE A 67 -6.57 21.07 1.14
N ASP A 68 -6.07 19.95 1.65
CA ASP A 68 -4.87 19.84 2.51
C ASP A 68 -4.92 20.54 3.89
N SER A 69 -6.04 21.16 4.26
CA SER A 69 -6.09 22.03 5.45
C SER A 69 -6.27 21.27 6.76
N THR A 70 -6.74 20.01 6.76
CA THR A 70 -7.00 19.23 7.99
C THR A 70 -5.86 18.31 8.40
N ASP A 71 -4.98 17.89 7.47
CA ASP A 71 -3.99 16.85 7.77
C ASP A 71 -2.73 17.36 8.51
N LEU A 72 -2.50 18.67 8.55
CA LEU A 72 -1.27 19.25 9.11
C LEU A 72 -1.48 20.21 10.29
N VAL A 73 -2.72 20.44 10.75
CA VAL A 73 -3.00 21.39 11.88
C VAL A 73 -2.95 20.66 13.21
N THR A 74 -3.17 19.36 13.15
CA THR A 74 -3.47 18.54 14.29
C THR A 74 -2.22 18.36 15.12
N GLN A 75 -2.20 18.94 16.32
CA GLN A 75 -1.09 18.70 17.22
C GLN A 75 -1.12 17.25 17.65
N PHE A 76 -0.08 16.50 17.29
CA PHE A 76 0.01 15.06 17.54
C PHE A 76 1.18 14.76 18.46
N GLU A 77 1.01 13.68 19.21
CA GLU A 77 2.09 13.04 19.95
C GLU A 77 1.72 11.56 20.05
N TYR A 78 2.63 10.68 19.65
CA TYR A 78 2.38 9.25 19.62
C TYR A 78 3.63 8.41 19.86
N PHE A 79 3.37 7.17 20.27
CA PHE A 79 4.30 6.06 20.29
C PHE A 79 3.82 5.00 19.31
N ARG A 80 4.65 4.62 18.35
CA ARG A 80 4.36 3.54 17.40
C ARG A 80 5.26 2.36 17.71
N PHE A 81 4.64 1.22 17.96
CA PHE A 81 5.30 -0.04 18.25
C PHE A 81 5.28 -0.89 17.00
N GLU A 82 6.43 -1.41 16.59
CA GLU A 82 6.57 -2.29 15.44
C GLU A 82 7.34 -3.54 15.87
N LEU A 83 6.83 -4.72 15.52
CA LEU A 83 7.56 -5.98 15.59
C LEU A 83 7.85 -6.44 14.18
N ILE A 84 9.12 -6.43 13.79
CA ILE A 84 9.53 -6.83 12.45
C ILE A 84 10.34 -8.12 12.53
N GLN A 85 9.93 -9.13 11.78
CA GLN A 85 10.65 -10.39 11.62
C GLN A 85 11.10 -10.54 10.18
N ARG A 86 12.34 -10.96 9.97
CA ARG A 86 12.89 -11.25 8.65
C ARG A 86 13.61 -12.58 8.66
N LEU A 87 13.33 -13.42 7.66
CA LEU A 87 14.12 -14.62 7.40
C LEU A 87 14.89 -14.44 6.09
N ARG A 88 16.16 -14.83 6.14
CA ARG A 88 17.06 -14.82 4.99
C ARG A 88 17.69 -16.20 4.84
N THR A 89 17.82 -16.66 3.60
CA THR A 89 18.69 -17.79 3.28
C THR A 89 20.06 -17.25 2.89
N ILE A 90 21.12 -18.02 3.18
CA ILE A 90 22.49 -17.70 2.78
C ILE A 90 22.92 -18.75 1.74
N LEU A 91 23.00 -18.32 0.49
CA LEU A 91 23.36 -19.14 -0.67
C LEU A 91 24.72 -18.68 -1.19
N GLY A 92 25.78 -19.40 -0.80
CA GLY A 92 27.15 -18.97 -1.11
C GLY A 92 27.49 -17.63 -0.45
N LEU A 93 27.74 -16.61 -1.26
CA LEU A 93 28.02 -15.24 -0.80
C LEU A 93 26.76 -14.35 -0.73
N GLU A 94 25.61 -14.82 -1.23
CA GLU A 94 24.38 -14.04 -1.29
C GLU A 94 23.49 -14.30 -0.08
N SER A 95 22.91 -13.22 0.46
CA SER A 95 21.87 -13.30 1.50
C SER A 95 20.55 -12.85 0.90
N VAL A 96 19.64 -13.80 0.69
CA VAL A 96 18.35 -13.54 0.05
C VAL A 96 17.25 -13.58 1.09
N ARG A 97 16.51 -12.48 1.21
CA ARG A 97 15.34 -12.40 2.09
C ARG A 97 14.15 -13.07 1.42
N PHE A 98 13.61 -14.09 2.07
CA PHE A 98 12.46 -14.85 1.56
C PHE A 98 11.20 -14.66 2.40
N LEU A 99 11.32 -14.11 3.62
CA LEU A 99 10.17 -13.79 4.47
C LEU A 99 10.38 -12.46 5.20
N THR A 100 9.37 -11.61 5.18
CA THR A 100 9.23 -10.46 6.08
C THR A 100 7.84 -10.50 6.70
N PHE A 101 7.78 -10.41 8.02
CA PHE A 101 6.54 -10.17 8.74
C PHE A 101 6.69 -8.91 9.56
N GLN A 102 5.69 -8.05 9.57
CA GLN A 102 5.64 -6.85 10.39
C GLN A 102 4.25 -6.74 10.99
N LEU A 103 4.22 -6.40 12.28
CA LEU A 103 3.02 -6.03 13.01
C LEU A 103 3.29 -4.68 13.67
N SER A 104 2.40 -3.72 13.50
CA SER A 104 2.51 -2.41 14.12
C SER A 104 1.21 -1.93 14.72
N ASN A 105 1.34 -1.10 15.76
CA ASN A 105 0.25 -0.39 16.37
C ASN A 105 0.74 0.97 16.86
N GLN A 106 -0.18 1.93 16.96
CA GLN A 106 0.11 3.28 17.41
C GLN A 106 -0.66 3.61 18.68
N TYR A 107 -0.01 4.31 19.60
CA TYR A 107 -0.61 4.90 20.79
C TYR A 107 -0.41 6.41 20.74
N ASN A 108 -1.47 7.17 20.52
CA ASN A 108 -1.50 8.62 20.53
C ASN A 108 -1.57 9.11 21.97
N SER A 109 -0.52 9.73 22.52
CA SER A 109 -0.57 10.35 23.85
C SER A 109 -1.39 11.64 23.83
N ARG A 110 -1.37 12.35 22.69
CA ARG A 110 -2.16 13.57 22.49
C ARG A 110 -3.26 13.35 21.48
N LEU A 111 -4.49 13.63 21.90
CA LEU A 111 -5.68 13.66 21.05
C LEU A 111 -6.05 15.12 20.84
N ASP A 112 -6.01 15.60 19.59
CA ASP A 112 -6.50 16.92 19.28
C ASP A 112 -8.03 16.92 19.38
N LYS A 113 -8.57 17.87 20.16
CA LYS A 113 -10.00 18.06 20.30
C LYS A 113 -10.64 18.55 19.02
N GLY A 114 -9.88 19.07 18.05
CA GLY A 114 -10.35 19.54 16.75
C GLY A 114 -10.35 18.47 15.64
N ASP A 115 -9.77 17.29 15.87
CA ASP A 115 -9.64 16.26 14.84
C ASP A 115 -10.94 15.43 14.74
N PRO A 116 -11.67 15.45 13.60
CA PRO A 116 -12.88 14.67 13.40
C PRO A 116 -12.69 13.16 13.60
N ARG A 117 -11.47 12.63 13.42
CA ARG A 117 -11.13 11.21 13.66
C ARG A 117 -11.19 10.83 15.15
N PHE A 118 -11.02 11.81 16.04
CA PHE A 118 -11.08 11.64 17.50
C PHE A 118 -12.29 12.37 18.14
N PHE A 119 -13.15 12.99 17.32
CA PHE A 119 -14.28 13.83 17.73
C PHE A 119 -15.56 13.05 18.02
N SER A 120 -15.52 11.72 18.17
CA SER A 120 -16.66 11.05 18.78
C SER A 120 -16.57 11.22 20.31
N PRO A 121 -17.50 11.92 20.97
CA PRO A 121 -17.51 12.07 22.44
C PRO A 121 -17.63 10.72 23.18
N VAL A 122 -17.83 9.62 22.45
CA VAL A 122 -17.89 8.23 22.94
C VAL A 122 -16.51 7.55 22.92
N LEU A 123 -15.53 8.06 22.17
CA LEU A 123 -14.30 7.33 21.78
C LEU A 123 -13.05 8.19 22.00
N LYS A 124 -12.70 8.46 23.27
CA LYS A 124 -11.40 9.01 23.66
C LYS A 124 -10.30 7.95 23.52
N ASN A 125 -9.98 7.57 22.29
CA ASN A 125 -9.13 6.43 22.05
C ASN A 125 -7.72 6.85 21.67
N HIS A 126 -6.80 6.54 22.57
CA HIS A 126 -5.38 6.70 22.35
C HIS A 126 -4.82 5.61 21.43
N LEU A 127 -5.52 4.49 21.22
CA LEU A 127 -5.06 3.42 20.34
C LEU A 127 -5.44 3.68 18.88
N GLY A 128 -4.42 3.74 18.04
CA GLY A 128 -4.53 3.70 16.59
C GLY A 128 -4.76 2.28 16.07
N PRO A 129 -4.77 2.14 14.73
CA PRO A 129 -5.03 0.88 14.06
C PRO A 129 -3.93 -0.16 14.30
N ILE A 130 -4.30 -1.43 14.22
CA ILE A 130 -3.36 -2.54 14.09
C ILE A 130 -3.08 -2.71 12.61
N GLU A 131 -1.82 -2.67 12.24
CA GLU A 131 -1.33 -2.82 10.88
C GLU A 131 -0.45 -4.05 10.81
N SER A 132 -0.60 -4.84 9.74
CA SER A 132 0.17 -6.05 9.53
C SER A 132 0.63 -6.14 8.09
N TYR A 133 1.82 -6.70 7.89
CA TYR A 133 2.41 -6.93 6.60
C TYR A 133 3.13 -8.27 6.61
N LEU A 134 2.90 -9.08 5.60
CA LEU A 134 3.59 -10.34 5.36
C LEU A 134 4.00 -10.38 3.89
N ASN A 135 5.28 -10.63 3.66
CA ASN A 135 5.82 -10.89 2.34
C ASN A 135 6.63 -12.18 2.37
N ILE A 136 6.31 -13.10 1.48
CA ILE A 136 7.00 -14.36 1.29
C ILE A 136 7.39 -14.44 -0.18
N THR A 137 8.66 -14.71 -0.46
CA THR A 137 9.17 -14.90 -1.82
C THR A 137 10.06 -16.13 -1.83
N VAL A 138 9.64 -17.17 -2.54
CA VAL A 138 10.36 -18.43 -2.68
C VAL A 138 10.39 -18.81 -4.15
N ASN A 139 11.57 -18.72 -4.76
CA ASN A 139 11.76 -18.95 -6.19
C ASN A 139 10.80 -18.08 -7.02
N SER A 140 10.01 -18.70 -7.88
CA SER A 140 8.98 -18.08 -8.72
C SER A 140 7.71 -17.67 -7.97
N LEU A 141 7.51 -18.09 -6.73
CA LEU A 141 6.30 -17.81 -5.96
C LEU A 141 6.51 -16.58 -5.07
N SER A 142 5.57 -15.64 -5.10
CA SER A 142 5.51 -14.54 -4.14
C SER A 142 4.10 -14.38 -3.57
N LEU A 143 4.03 -14.15 -2.26
CA LEU A 143 2.82 -13.82 -1.53
C LEU A 143 3.07 -12.52 -0.78
N THR A 144 2.22 -11.52 -0.99
CA THR A 144 2.16 -10.31 -0.18
C THR A 144 0.79 -10.22 0.46
N LEU A 145 0.74 -9.85 1.73
CA LEU A 145 -0.47 -9.72 2.51
C LEU A 145 -0.33 -8.49 3.40
N GLU A 146 -1.29 -7.59 3.33
CA GLU A 146 -1.32 -6.35 4.09
C GLU A 146 -2.67 -6.24 4.78
N GLY A 147 -2.68 -5.87 6.04
CA GLY A 147 -3.89 -5.77 6.84
C GLY A 147 -3.87 -4.54 7.71
N TYR A 148 -5.03 -3.93 7.85
CA TYR A 148 -5.31 -2.78 8.69
C TYR A 148 -6.61 -3.07 9.44
N TYR A 149 -6.65 -2.81 10.74
CA TYR A 149 -7.84 -2.96 11.55
C TYR A 149 -7.90 -1.91 12.64
N GLN A 150 -8.94 -1.09 12.61
CA GLN A 150 -9.23 -0.13 13.66
C GLN A 150 -9.92 -0.84 14.82
N TRP A 151 -9.25 -0.90 15.98
CA TRP A 151 -9.76 -1.59 17.17
C TRP A 151 -11.09 -1.02 17.65
N HIS A 152 -11.24 0.29 17.53
CA HIS A 152 -12.41 1.02 17.96
C HIS A 152 -13.35 1.33 16.81
N ARG A 153 -14.66 1.25 17.08
CA ARG A 153 -15.67 1.58 16.08
C ARG A 153 -15.58 3.06 15.72
N THR A 154 -15.78 3.38 14.45
CA THR A 154 -15.93 4.75 13.97
C THR A 154 -17.40 5.01 13.67
N ALA A 155 -17.85 6.25 13.88
CA ALA A 155 -19.23 6.64 13.57
C ALA A 155 -19.37 6.82 12.05
N SER A 156 -20.36 6.14 11.46
CA SER A 156 -20.78 6.39 10.09
C SER A 156 -21.47 7.76 9.95
N PRO A 157 -21.63 8.29 8.72
CA PRO A 157 -22.46 9.47 8.47
C PRO A 157 -23.90 9.33 8.99
N SER A 158 -24.41 8.09 9.09
CA SER A 158 -25.73 7.78 9.63
C SER A 158 -25.74 7.57 11.16
N GLY A 159 -24.63 7.81 11.85
CA GLY A 159 -24.48 7.67 13.31
C GLY A 159 -24.32 6.25 13.82
N GLN A 160 -24.23 5.24 12.93
CA GLN A 160 -24.00 3.86 13.34
C GLN A 160 -22.50 3.61 13.61
N LEU A 161 -22.20 2.91 14.70
CA LEU A 161 -20.83 2.55 15.05
C LEU A 161 -20.43 1.25 14.34
N ARG A 162 -19.43 1.30 13.46
CA ARG A 162 -18.87 0.13 12.76
C ARG A 162 -17.35 0.06 12.93
N ASN A 163 -16.79 -1.15 12.89
CA ASN A 163 -15.34 -1.31 12.83
C ASN A 163 -14.88 -1.02 11.40
N GLU A 164 -13.74 -0.34 11.28
CA GLU A 164 -13.05 -0.09 10.03
C GLU A 164 -11.90 -1.08 9.89
N GLY A 165 -11.72 -1.61 8.69
CA GLY A 165 -10.66 -2.57 8.42
C GLY A 165 -10.46 -2.82 6.94
N ALA A 166 -9.23 -3.08 6.54
CA ALA A 166 -8.90 -3.46 5.18
C ALA A 166 -7.88 -4.58 5.19
N TRP A 167 -8.02 -5.51 4.26
CA TRP A 167 -7.06 -6.56 4.01
C TRP A 167 -6.84 -6.68 2.51
N THR A 168 -5.58 -6.68 2.10
CA THR A 168 -5.18 -6.98 0.74
C THR A 168 -4.25 -8.18 0.71
N SER A 169 -4.36 -8.99 -0.32
CA SER A 169 -3.37 -10.02 -0.59
C SER A 169 -3.06 -10.10 -2.07
N THR A 170 -1.87 -10.54 -2.41
CA THR A 170 -1.47 -10.85 -3.79
C THR A 170 -0.60 -12.08 -3.76
N LEU A 171 -1.06 -13.14 -4.43
CA LEU A 171 -0.28 -14.32 -4.76
C LEU A 171 0.15 -14.21 -6.22
N ALA A 172 1.44 -14.32 -6.51
CA ALA A 172 1.96 -14.28 -7.86
C ALA A 172 2.94 -15.43 -8.11
N TYR A 173 2.96 -15.90 -9.36
CA TYR A 173 3.84 -16.93 -9.84
C TYR A 173 4.48 -16.51 -11.17
N ASP A 174 5.81 -16.49 -11.21
CA ASP A 174 6.60 -16.16 -12.39
C ASP A 174 7.09 -17.45 -13.09
N PHE A 175 6.49 -17.80 -14.23
CA PHE A 175 6.81 -19.06 -14.94
C PHE A 175 8.17 -18.98 -15.66
N ALA A 176 8.46 -17.82 -16.22
CA ALA A 176 9.63 -17.51 -17.03
C ALA A 176 9.82 -15.98 -17.03
N PRO A 177 10.97 -15.45 -17.48
CA PRO A 177 11.17 -14.01 -17.60
C PRO A 177 10.05 -13.36 -18.44
N GLY A 178 9.22 -12.53 -17.79
CA GLY A 178 8.08 -11.85 -18.42
C GLY A 178 6.73 -12.58 -18.34
N ASP A 179 6.71 -13.87 -17.96
CA ASP A 179 5.47 -14.64 -17.79
C ASP A 179 5.03 -14.64 -16.33
N LYS A 180 3.83 -14.13 -16.06
CA LYS A 180 3.31 -13.98 -14.69
C LYS A 180 1.84 -14.31 -14.59
N LEU A 181 1.45 -15.05 -13.55
CA LEU A 181 0.08 -15.21 -13.09
C LEU A 181 -0.04 -14.59 -11.71
N SER A 182 -1.05 -13.79 -11.47
CA SER A 182 -1.31 -13.20 -10.15
C SER A 182 -2.77 -13.22 -9.79
N VAL A 183 -3.06 -13.51 -8.53
CA VAL A 183 -4.37 -13.34 -7.92
C VAL A 183 -4.23 -12.36 -6.78
N SER A 184 -5.00 -11.28 -6.82
CA SER A 184 -5.06 -10.29 -5.75
C SER A 184 -6.45 -10.23 -5.15
N THR A 185 -6.52 -9.97 -3.85
CA THR A 185 -7.78 -9.77 -3.13
C THR A 185 -7.74 -8.45 -2.38
N LEU A 186 -8.90 -7.81 -2.28
CA LEU A 186 -9.16 -6.66 -1.42
C LEU A 186 -10.46 -6.91 -0.67
N MET A 187 -10.40 -6.82 0.65
CA MET A 187 -11.56 -6.84 1.53
C MET A 187 -11.50 -5.58 2.40
N ARG A 188 -12.44 -4.66 2.21
CA ARG A 188 -12.55 -3.41 2.98
C ARG A 188 -13.91 -3.33 3.63
N THR A 189 -13.91 -3.03 4.92
CA THR A 189 -15.07 -2.61 5.70
C THR A 189 -14.83 -1.18 6.15
N ASP A 190 -15.75 -0.29 5.80
CA ASP A 190 -15.67 1.13 6.04
C ASP A 190 -16.79 1.55 7.01
N PRO A 191 -16.63 2.65 7.78
CA PRO A 191 -17.73 3.19 8.56
C PRO A 191 -18.96 3.51 7.70
N ASP A 192 -18.78 3.96 6.46
CA ASP A 192 -19.83 4.07 5.45
C ASP A 192 -20.00 2.75 4.65
N PRO A 193 -21.12 2.02 4.81
CA PRO A 193 -21.35 0.75 4.12
C PRO A 193 -21.33 0.83 2.59
N ILE A 194 -21.55 2.03 2.03
CA ILE A 194 -21.45 2.25 0.58
C ILE A 194 -20.00 2.04 0.11
N GLN A 195 -19.03 2.34 0.96
CA GLN A 195 -17.60 2.20 0.67
C GLN A 195 -17.03 0.80 0.98
N ASP A 196 -17.80 -0.10 1.61
CA ASP A 196 -17.40 -1.49 1.79
C ASP A 196 -17.10 -2.13 0.42
N GLU A 197 -16.01 -2.88 0.32
CA GLU A 197 -15.53 -3.42 -0.95
C GLU A 197 -14.97 -4.82 -0.77
N GLN A 198 -15.34 -5.73 -1.67
CA GLN A 198 -14.77 -7.08 -1.73
C GLN A 198 -14.46 -7.37 -3.20
N LEU A 199 -13.18 -7.43 -3.53
CA LEU A 199 -12.69 -7.54 -4.89
C LEU A 199 -11.68 -8.69 -5.00
N VAL A 200 -11.79 -9.45 -6.08
CA VAL A 200 -10.77 -10.40 -6.51
C VAL A 200 -10.32 -10.01 -7.90
N SER A 201 -9.01 -9.95 -8.09
CA SER A 201 -8.36 -9.60 -9.34
C SER A 201 -7.53 -10.77 -9.83
N LEU A 202 -7.70 -11.15 -11.08
CA LEU A 202 -6.86 -12.15 -11.77
C LEU A 202 -6.05 -11.43 -12.85
N GLY A 203 -4.73 -11.48 -12.74
CA GLY A 203 -3.79 -10.93 -13.70
C GLY A 203 -3.01 -12.04 -14.40
N ILE A 204 -2.88 -11.95 -15.71
CA ILE A 204 -2.05 -12.83 -16.53
C ILE A 204 -1.17 -11.95 -17.41
N ASN A 205 0.12 -12.25 -17.45
CA ASN A 205 1.06 -11.69 -18.41
C ASN A 205 1.82 -12.84 -19.09
N LYS A 206 1.92 -12.79 -20.41
CA LYS A 206 2.60 -13.79 -21.22
C LYS A 206 3.51 -13.10 -22.23
N ALA A 207 4.81 -13.28 -22.10
CA ALA A 207 5.78 -12.88 -23.09
C ALA A 207 5.82 -13.90 -24.23
N LEU A 208 5.61 -13.43 -25.46
CA LEU A 208 5.70 -14.27 -26.65
C LEU A 208 7.07 -14.09 -27.32
N PRO A 209 7.59 -15.11 -28.03
CA PRO A 209 8.88 -15.05 -28.71
C PRO A 209 8.91 -14.08 -29.93
N ILE A 210 7.85 -13.30 -30.15
CA ILE A 210 7.66 -12.40 -31.29
C ILE A 210 7.66 -10.91 -30.88
N PHE A 211 8.31 -10.55 -29.77
CA PHE A 211 8.34 -9.18 -29.23
C PHE A 211 6.95 -8.61 -28.87
N VAL A 212 6.00 -9.50 -28.61
CA VAL A 212 4.64 -9.17 -28.18
C VAL A 212 4.42 -9.78 -26.80
N ASN A 213 3.98 -8.97 -25.85
CA ASN A 213 3.50 -9.46 -24.57
C ASN A 213 1.99 -9.35 -24.53
N PHE A 214 1.32 -10.40 -24.09
CA PHE A 214 -0.11 -10.39 -23.83
C PHE A 214 -0.35 -10.16 -22.35
N SER A 215 -1.24 -9.22 -22.02
CA SER A 215 -1.70 -9.01 -20.65
C SER A 215 -3.21 -9.15 -20.57
N SER A 216 -3.70 -9.62 -19.43
CA SER A 216 -5.11 -9.66 -19.09
C SER A 216 -5.27 -9.40 -17.60
N LEU A 217 -6.28 -8.59 -17.24
CA LEU A 217 -6.68 -8.30 -15.88
C LEU A 217 -8.20 -8.40 -15.78
N ILE A 218 -8.69 -9.18 -14.83
CA ILE A 218 -10.12 -9.37 -14.56
C ILE A 218 -10.37 -8.99 -13.11
N ASN A 219 -11.29 -8.07 -12.86
CA ASN A 219 -11.69 -7.64 -11.51
C ASN A 219 -13.14 -8.02 -11.24
N TYR A 220 -13.36 -8.88 -10.25
CA TYR A 220 -14.69 -9.37 -9.86
C TYR A 220 -15.06 -8.87 -8.46
N SER A 221 -16.24 -8.29 -8.31
CA SER A 221 -16.76 -7.87 -7.00
C SER A 221 -17.50 -9.02 -6.34
N LEU A 222 -16.93 -9.57 -5.27
CA LEU A 222 -17.60 -10.60 -4.45
C LEU A 222 -18.84 -10.03 -3.73
N LYS A 223 -18.77 -8.76 -3.29
CA LYS A 223 -19.86 -8.07 -2.60
C LYS A 223 -21.12 -7.97 -3.46
N HIS A 224 -20.96 -7.63 -4.74
CA HIS A 224 -22.08 -7.42 -5.67
C HIS A 224 -22.35 -8.62 -6.59
N GLY A 225 -21.49 -9.65 -6.56
CA GLY A 225 -21.61 -10.82 -7.42
C GLY A 225 -21.48 -10.50 -8.92
N GLU A 226 -20.71 -9.47 -9.28
CA GLU A 226 -20.59 -9.02 -10.68
C GLU A 226 -19.15 -8.80 -11.12
N LEU A 227 -18.91 -8.97 -12.42
CA LEU A 227 -17.67 -8.58 -13.07
C LEU A 227 -17.60 -7.05 -13.14
N ARG A 228 -16.66 -6.45 -12.42
CA ARG A 228 -16.53 -5.00 -12.30
C ARG A 228 -15.79 -4.40 -13.48
N SER A 229 -14.67 -5.00 -13.87
CA SER A 229 -13.89 -4.53 -15.01
C SER A 229 -13.05 -5.67 -15.57
N TYR A 230 -12.68 -5.55 -16.83
CA TYR A 230 -11.63 -6.38 -17.41
C TYR A 230 -10.83 -5.55 -18.41
N GLU A 231 -9.57 -5.90 -18.59
CA GLU A 231 -8.70 -5.35 -19.62
C GLU A 231 -7.89 -6.51 -20.20
N TRP A 232 -7.70 -6.52 -21.50
CA TRP A 232 -6.73 -7.37 -22.15
C TRP A 232 -5.96 -6.55 -23.18
N GLY A 233 -4.72 -6.94 -23.44
CA GLY A 233 -3.85 -6.12 -24.24
C GLY A 233 -2.72 -6.88 -24.90
N ALA A 234 -2.30 -6.37 -26.04
CA ALA A 234 -1.06 -6.77 -26.71
C ALA A 234 -0.09 -5.59 -26.64
N HIS A 235 1.08 -5.83 -26.07
CA HIS A 235 2.17 -4.87 -25.92
C HIS A 235 3.30 -5.25 -26.87
N PHE A 236 3.51 -4.40 -27.88
CA PHE A 236 4.60 -4.47 -28.83
C PHE A 236 5.75 -3.66 -28.26
N ALA A 237 6.71 -4.33 -27.64
CA ALA A 237 7.98 -3.72 -27.33
C ALA A 237 8.89 -3.92 -28.54
N SER A 238 9.54 -2.88 -29.03
CA SER A 238 10.72 -3.11 -29.84
C SER A 238 11.83 -3.65 -28.93
N LYS A 239 12.81 -4.36 -29.50
CA LYS A 239 13.96 -5.05 -28.84
C LYS A 239 14.42 -4.44 -27.50
N PRO A 240 15.09 -5.18 -26.59
CA PRO A 240 15.53 -4.70 -25.26
C PRO A 240 16.24 -3.33 -25.18
N SER A 241 16.80 -2.84 -26.28
CA SER A 241 17.44 -1.52 -26.42
C SER A 241 16.53 -0.39 -26.93
N SER A 242 15.23 -0.63 -27.06
CA SER A 242 14.34 0.30 -27.77
C SER A 242 13.62 1.24 -26.82
N CYS A 243 13.67 2.53 -27.15
CA CYS A 243 13.10 3.60 -26.33
C CYS A 243 11.59 3.78 -26.55
N TRP A 244 10.89 2.81 -27.13
CA TRP A 244 9.47 2.93 -27.44
C TRP A 244 8.70 1.63 -27.26
N SER A 245 7.43 1.74 -26.90
CA SER A 245 6.46 0.63 -26.90
C SER A 245 5.13 1.09 -27.50
N LEU A 246 4.45 0.16 -28.16
CA LEU A 246 3.09 0.35 -28.65
C LEU A 246 2.21 -0.70 -27.98
N SER A 247 1.06 -0.31 -27.43
CA SER A 247 0.11 -1.23 -26.81
C SER A 247 -1.27 -1.03 -27.39
N LEU A 248 -1.94 -2.13 -27.72
CA LEU A 248 -3.38 -2.16 -28.00
C LEU A 248 -4.06 -2.75 -26.78
N LEU A 249 -4.92 -1.97 -26.13
CA LEU A 249 -5.69 -2.40 -24.96
C LEU A 249 -7.18 -2.33 -25.26
N SER A 250 -7.94 -3.31 -24.80
CA SER A 250 -9.39 -3.36 -24.91
C SER A 250 -9.98 -3.89 -23.61
N GLY A 251 -11.14 -3.38 -23.23
CA GLY A 251 -11.71 -3.75 -21.94
C GLY A 251 -13.01 -3.05 -21.62
N ARG A 252 -13.42 -3.21 -20.36
CA ARG A 252 -14.58 -2.57 -19.76
C ARG A 252 -14.19 -1.96 -18.44
N THR A 253 -14.56 -0.70 -18.21
CA THR A 253 -14.33 0.01 -16.94
C THR A 253 -15.35 -0.39 -15.87
N GLN A 254 -15.10 0.00 -14.62
CA GLN A 254 -16.08 -0.13 -13.53
C GLN A 254 -17.44 0.51 -13.86
N GLY A 255 -17.44 1.62 -14.61
CA GLY A 255 -18.66 2.30 -15.06
C GLY A 255 -19.40 1.55 -16.17
N LYS A 256 -19.04 0.29 -16.46
CA LYS A 256 -19.60 -0.55 -17.52
C LYS A 256 -19.42 0.04 -18.94
N GLN A 257 -18.41 0.90 -19.12
CA GLN A 257 -18.08 1.47 -20.43
C GLN A 257 -17.01 0.61 -21.09
N ASP A 258 -17.32 0.13 -22.30
CA ASP A 258 -16.37 -0.58 -23.15
C ASP A 258 -15.41 0.42 -23.79
N TYR A 259 -14.15 0.04 -23.95
CA TYR A 259 -13.13 0.87 -24.59
C TYR A 259 -12.15 0.03 -25.41
N ALA A 260 -11.52 0.67 -26.38
CA ALA A 260 -10.33 0.21 -27.06
C ALA A 260 -9.38 1.40 -27.23
N ARG A 261 -8.11 1.24 -26.85
CA ARG A 261 -7.12 2.31 -26.89
C ARG A 261 -5.79 1.82 -27.43
N PHE A 262 -5.17 2.69 -28.22
CA PHE A 262 -3.76 2.57 -28.60
C PHE A 262 -2.94 3.46 -27.67
N ILE A 263 -1.90 2.88 -27.06
CA ILE A 263 -0.98 3.60 -26.20
C ILE A 263 0.41 3.49 -26.82
N PHE A 264 0.97 4.63 -27.19
CA PHE A 264 2.37 4.73 -27.58
C PHE A 264 3.16 5.38 -26.44
N GLN A 265 4.20 4.72 -25.97
CA GLN A 265 5.06 5.22 -24.89
C GLN A 265 6.48 5.36 -25.40
N LEU A 266 7.16 6.42 -24.95
CA LEU A 266 8.58 6.63 -25.17
C LEU A 266 9.30 6.56 -23.82
N ASN A 267 10.19 5.58 -23.67
CA ASN A 267 11.02 5.40 -22.49
C ASN A 267 12.44 5.88 -22.79
N PHE A 268 12.70 7.16 -22.51
CA PHE A 268 14.04 7.74 -22.54
C PHE A 268 14.68 7.58 -21.15
N GLY A 269 15.30 6.44 -20.87
CA GLY A 269 15.91 6.23 -19.54
C GLY A 269 16.49 4.86 -19.21
N GLY A 270 16.63 3.94 -20.17
CA GLY A 270 17.30 2.66 -19.93
C GLY A 270 18.79 2.84 -19.72
N SER A 271 19.29 2.55 -18.52
CA SER A 271 20.72 2.49 -18.21
C SER A 271 21.46 1.63 -19.25
N LEU A 272 22.40 2.25 -19.98
CA LEU A 272 23.49 1.56 -20.68
C LEU A 272 24.44 0.95 -19.63
N GLY A 273 23.97 -0.09 -18.94
CA GLY A 273 24.64 -0.71 -17.80
C GLY A 273 24.88 -2.19 -18.03
N LYS A 274 25.94 -2.48 -18.80
CA LYS A 274 26.78 -3.69 -18.86
C LYS A 274 26.09 -5.06 -18.81
N SER A 275 26.03 -5.68 -20.00
CA SER A 275 26.21 -7.12 -20.21
C SER A 275 27.52 -7.64 -19.60
#